data_AF-A0A3E4Z7D6-F1
#
_entry.id   AF-A0A3E4Z7D6-F1
#
_cell.length_a   1.000
_cell.length_b   1.000
_cell.length_c   1.000
_cell.angle_alpha   90.00
_cell.angle_beta   90.00
_cell.angle_gamma   90.00
#
_symmetry.space_group_name_H-M   'P 1'
#
loop_
_entity.id
_entity.type
_entity.pdbx_description
1 polymer ?
#
loop_
_entity_poly.entity_id
_entity_poly.type
_entity_poly.pdbx_seq_one_letter_code
_entity_poly.pdbx_strand_id
1 'polypeptide(L)'
;MDREQMISRYEELYDKMKDSKDVKNMKIFGEAATYYFKEMAKMHPEMAMSWLSHLEAMCWDNFLSETEAVNIGKTMVNEDGLKGFHWGHDTFVSAVKQLGGVPEEKPSYNSYALCVTANMIYSDMAYSIAEDMGYKTPAEVPNEKMALSCYKKAVSYLKDKDKNFQVRRYFKKRMYGEQAAM
;
A
#
# COMPACT_ATOMS: atom_id res chain seq x y z
N MET A 1 29.16 18.35 -12.80
CA MET A 1 28.13 18.13 -11.78
C MET A 1 28.25 16.68 -11.33
N ASP A 2 28.55 16.44 -10.07
CA ASP A 2 28.58 15.08 -9.51
C ASP A 2 27.15 14.58 -9.20
N ARG A 3 27.04 13.34 -8.69
CA ARG A 3 25.75 12.72 -8.38
C ARG A 3 24.94 13.51 -7.35
N GLU A 4 25.57 14.00 -6.29
CA GLU A 4 24.91 14.72 -5.21
C GLU A 4 24.45 16.09 -5.67
N GLN A 5 25.28 16.78 -6.45
CA GLN A 5 24.93 18.04 -7.09
C GLN A 5 23.77 17.88 -8.09
N MET A 6 23.72 16.77 -8.83
CA MET A 6 22.59 16.46 -9.72
C MET A 6 21.29 16.27 -8.94
N ILE A 7 21.31 15.50 -7.85
CA ILE A 7 20.14 15.25 -6.99
C ILE A 7 19.67 16.56 -6.34
N SER A 8 20.58 17.30 -5.71
CA SER A 8 20.28 18.57 -5.05
C SER A 8 19.69 19.60 -6.01
N ARG A 9 20.21 19.68 -7.24
CA ARG A 9 19.66 20.58 -8.27
C ARG A 9 18.26 20.17 -8.72
N TYR A 10 17.98 18.86 -8.83
CA TYR A 10 16.65 18.36 -9.15
C TYR A 10 15.63 18.70 -8.05
N GLU A 11 16.00 18.50 -6.79
CA GLU A 11 15.16 18.83 -5.63
C GLU A 11 14.81 20.33 -5.59
N GLU A 12 15.80 21.22 -5.79
CA GLU A 12 15.57 22.67 -5.87
C GLU A 12 14.57 23.04 -6.99
N LEU A 13 14.69 22.42 -8.17
CA LEU A 13 13.78 22.66 -9.29
C LEU A 13 12.38 22.09 -9.03
N TYR A 14 12.29 20.95 -8.35
CA TYR A 14 11.02 20.38 -7.92
C TYR A 14 10.30 21.29 -6.92
N ASP A 15 11.00 21.77 -5.89
CA ASP A 15 10.43 22.69 -4.89
C ASP A 15 9.99 24.00 -5.54
N LYS A 16 10.80 24.54 -6.46
CA LYS A 16 10.39 25.71 -7.26
C LYS A 16 9.10 25.45 -8.04
N MET A 17 8.96 24.29 -8.68
CA MET A 17 7.75 23.93 -9.40
C MET A 17 6.55 23.82 -8.45
N LYS A 18 6.71 23.06 -7.36
CA LYS A 18 5.69 22.77 -6.35
C LYS A 18 5.14 24.04 -5.70
N ASP A 19 6.01 24.98 -5.35
CA ASP A 19 5.63 26.17 -4.58
C ASP A 19 5.20 27.35 -5.45
N SER A 20 5.61 27.39 -6.74
CA SER A 20 5.39 28.55 -7.61
C SER A 20 3.93 28.84 -7.98
N LYS A 21 3.04 27.83 -7.92
CA LYS A 21 1.69 27.86 -8.54
C LYS A 21 1.69 28.29 -10.03
N ASP A 22 2.84 28.30 -10.69
CA ASP A 22 3.03 28.75 -12.06
C ASP A 22 2.87 27.57 -13.02
N VAL A 23 1.82 27.62 -13.84
CA VAL A 23 1.50 26.61 -14.85
C VAL A 23 2.67 26.40 -15.82
N LYS A 24 3.47 27.44 -16.10
CA LYS A 24 4.66 27.31 -16.96
C LYS A 24 5.70 26.38 -16.32
N ASN A 25 6.00 26.55 -15.04
CA ASN A 25 6.97 25.71 -14.34
C ASN A 25 6.46 24.26 -14.23
N MET A 26 5.16 24.07 -13.96
CA MET A 26 4.53 22.74 -13.94
C MET A 26 4.64 22.03 -15.30
N LYS A 27 4.39 22.75 -16.41
CA LYS A 27 4.53 22.21 -17.77
C LYS A 27 5.97 21.81 -18.09
N ILE A 28 6.94 22.67 -17.81
CA ILE A 28 8.36 22.37 -18.06
C ILE A 28 8.78 21.10 -17.30
N PHE A 29 8.42 21.01 -16.02
CA PHE A 29 8.75 19.84 -15.20
C PHE A 29 8.03 18.58 -15.71
N GLY A 30 6.74 18.68 -16.03
CA GLY A 30 5.95 17.56 -16.56
C GLY A 30 6.44 17.06 -17.92
N GLU A 31 6.83 17.95 -18.84
CA GLU A 31 7.40 17.59 -20.14
C GLU A 31 8.75 16.87 -19.99
N ALA A 32 9.63 17.39 -19.14
CA ALA A 32 10.92 16.76 -18.84
C ALA A 32 10.73 15.37 -18.20
N ALA A 33 9.87 15.25 -17.19
CA ALA A 33 9.54 13.98 -16.56
C ALA A 33 8.93 12.98 -17.56
N THR A 34 8.03 13.43 -18.43
CA THR A 34 7.40 12.59 -19.47
C THR A 34 8.43 12.08 -20.48
N TYR A 35 9.36 12.94 -20.91
CA TYR A 35 10.43 12.55 -21.82
C TYR A 35 11.30 11.45 -21.19
N TYR A 36 11.81 11.68 -19.98
CA TYR A 36 12.67 10.71 -19.31
C TYR A 36 11.94 9.43 -18.92
N PHE A 37 10.66 9.49 -18.55
CA PHE A 37 9.86 8.29 -18.31
C PHE A 37 9.76 7.42 -19.57
N LYS A 38 9.57 8.01 -20.75
CA LYS A 38 9.56 7.26 -22.02
C LYS A 38 10.91 6.58 -22.29
N GLU A 39 12.02 7.27 -22.03
CA GLU A 39 13.35 6.68 -22.20
C GLU A 39 13.62 5.58 -21.17
N MET A 40 13.22 5.79 -19.91
CA MET A 40 13.32 4.79 -18.85
C MET A 40 12.48 3.56 -19.17
N ALA A 41 11.24 3.71 -19.64
CA ALA A 41 10.38 2.59 -20.00
C ALA A 41 10.96 1.73 -21.14
N LYS A 42 11.75 2.32 -22.04
CA LYS A 42 12.44 1.60 -23.11
C LYS A 42 13.69 0.87 -22.61
N MET A 43 14.49 1.52 -21.77
CA MET A 43 15.83 1.04 -21.38
C MET A 43 15.83 0.20 -20.10
N HIS A 44 14.95 0.53 -19.16
CA HIS A 44 14.85 -0.02 -17.80
C HIS A 44 13.36 -0.13 -17.38
N PRO A 45 12.57 -1.01 -18.03
CA PRO A 45 11.13 -1.11 -17.81
C PRO A 45 10.75 -1.40 -16.35
N GLU A 46 11.58 -2.13 -15.61
CA GLU A 46 11.41 -2.37 -14.19
C GLU A 46 11.50 -1.08 -13.35
N MET A 47 12.42 -0.18 -13.70
CA MET A 47 12.58 1.11 -13.04
C MET A 47 11.40 2.04 -13.39
N ALA A 48 10.94 2.01 -14.64
CA ALA A 48 9.76 2.74 -15.05
C ALA A 48 8.48 2.25 -14.34
N MET A 49 8.31 0.94 -14.19
CA MET A 49 7.20 0.37 -13.42
C MET A 49 7.25 0.79 -11.95
N SER A 50 8.44 0.79 -11.34
CA SER A 50 8.62 1.29 -9.98
C SER A 50 8.23 2.77 -9.87
N TRP A 51 8.70 3.62 -10.79
CA TRP A 51 8.31 5.04 -10.83
C TRP A 51 6.79 5.19 -10.95
N LEU A 52 6.18 4.52 -11.94
CA LEU A 52 4.74 4.62 -12.20
C LEU A 52 3.93 4.20 -10.97
N SER A 53 4.32 3.13 -10.29
CA SER A 53 3.67 2.67 -9.06
C SER A 53 3.71 3.75 -7.96
N HIS A 54 4.79 4.53 -7.84
CA HIS A 54 4.82 5.62 -6.86
C HIS A 54 3.90 6.79 -7.24
N LEU A 55 3.74 7.09 -8.55
CA LEU A 55 2.82 8.13 -9.02
C LEU A 55 1.35 7.73 -8.86
N GLU A 56 1.06 6.44 -8.98
CA GLU A 56 -0.28 5.89 -8.81
C GLU A 56 -0.88 6.26 -7.44
N ALA A 57 -0.07 6.44 -6.40
CA ALA A 57 -0.50 6.95 -5.10
C ALA A 57 -1.33 8.24 -5.17
N MET A 58 -1.23 9.05 -6.22
CA MET A 58 -2.08 10.23 -6.42
C MET A 58 -3.57 9.90 -6.61
N CYS A 59 -3.91 8.67 -7.01
CA CYS A 59 -5.29 8.27 -7.28
C CYS A 59 -6.03 7.72 -6.05
N TRP A 60 -5.32 7.47 -4.94
CA TRP A 60 -5.90 6.88 -3.74
C TRP A 60 -5.40 7.54 -2.45
N ASP A 61 -6.30 7.73 -1.49
CA ASP A 61 -6.02 8.15 -0.12
C ASP A 61 -5.15 7.10 0.60
N ASN A 62 -5.42 5.81 0.35
CA ASN A 62 -4.64 4.69 0.87
C ASN A 62 -4.06 3.84 -0.27
N PHE A 63 -2.79 4.08 -0.60
CA PHE A 63 -2.06 3.35 -1.62
C PHE A 63 -0.86 2.58 -1.04
N LEU A 64 -0.71 1.33 -1.47
CA LEU A 64 0.55 0.58 -1.36
C LEU A 64 0.91 0.01 -2.72
N SER A 65 2.19 0.07 -3.07
CA SER A 65 2.74 -0.74 -4.16
C SER A 65 2.84 -2.21 -3.72
N GLU A 66 3.00 -3.12 -4.69
CA GLU A 66 3.25 -4.53 -4.44
C GLU A 66 4.47 -4.74 -3.52
N THR A 67 5.59 -4.09 -3.84
CA THR A 67 6.84 -4.18 -3.09
C THR A 67 6.67 -3.75 -1.63
N GLU A 68 5.95 -2.65 -1.40
CA GLU A 68 5.67 -2.17 -0.05
C GLU A 68 4.78 -3.15 0.72
N ALA A 69 3.75 -3.70 0.08
CA ALA A 69 2.87 -4.70 0.69
C ALA A 69 3.63 -5.97 1.07
N VAL A 70 4.51 -6.47 0.19
CA VAL A 70 5.37 -7.63 0.46
C VAL A 70 6.31 -7.35 1.64
N ASN A 71 6.93 -6.18 1.69
CA ASN A 71 7.84 -5.82 2.79
C ASN A 71 7.11 -5.73 4.14
N ILE A 72 5.90 -5.16 4.16
CA ILE A 72 5.05 -5.15 5.35
C ILE A 72 4.75 -6.58 5.79
N GLY A 73 4.33 -7.44 4.86
CA GLY A 73 3.95 -8.82 5.16
C GLY A 73 5.07 -9.63 5.81
N LYS A 74 6.32 -9.48 5.37
CA LYS A 74 7.49 -10.16 5.96
C LYS A 74 7.69 -9.89 7.46
N THR A 75 7.17 -8.77 7.97
CA THR A 75 7.38 -8.32 9.34
C THR A 75 6.12 -8.41 10.20
N MET A 76 4.99 -8.85 9.63
CA MET A 76 3.74 -9.06 10.35
C MET A 76 3.83 -10.31 11.22
N VAL A 77 3.25 -10.27 12.42
CA VAL A 77 3.26 -11.36 13.39
C VAL A 77 1.83 -11.52 13.91
N ASN A 78 1.21 -12.64 13.56
CA ASN A 78 -0.15 -12.96 13.96
C ASN A 78 -0.23 -13.26 15.47
N GLU A 79 -1.43 -13.25 16.05
CA GLU A 79 -1.65 -13.57 17.48
C GLU A 79 -1.14 -14.97 17.88
N ASP A 80 -1.11 -15.92 16.94
CA ASP A 80 -0.55 -17.26 17.14
C ASP A 80 0.99 -17.32 17.06
N GLY A 81 1.66 -16.19 16.82
CA GLY A 81 3.10 -16.05 16.69
C GLY A 81 3.66 -16.36 15.30
N LEU A 82 2.83 -16.80 14.34
CA LEU A 82 3.27 -17.03 12.96
C LEU A 82 3.62 -15.70 12.28
N LYS A 83 4.74 -15.70 11.56
CA LYS A 83 5.19 -14.55 10.79
C LYS A 83 4.65 -14.61 9.37
N GLY A 84 4.28 -13.46 8.82
CA GLY A 84 3.78 -13.36 7.46
C GLY A 84 2.30 -13.02 7.40
N PHE A 85 1.84 -12.78 6.17
CA PHE A 85 0.41 -12.66 5.91
C PHE A 85 -0.30 -14.01 6.04
N HIS A 86 -1.50 -13.98 6.59
CA HIS A 86 -2.43 -15.10 6.58
C HIS A 86 -2.95 -15.36 5.17
N TRP A 87 -3.23 -14.29 4.39
CA TRP A 87 -3.58 -14.40 2.98
C TRP A 87 -2.58 -13.69 2.08
N GLY A 88 -2.09 -14.40 1.07
CA GLY A 88 -1.42 -13.79 -0.09
C GLY A 88 -2.40 -12.90 -0.89
N HIS A 89 -1.87 -11.90 -1.58
CA HIS A 89 -2.65 -10.88 -2.28
C HIS A 89 -3.70 -11.47 -3.23
N ASP A 90 -3.29 -12.34 -4.16
CA ASP A 90 -4.19 -12.86 -5.20
C ASP A 90 -5.28 -13.77 -4.62
N THR A 91 -4.93 -14.59 -3.63
CA THR A 91 -5.87 -15.43 -2.89
C THR A 91 -6.90 -14.58 -2.17
N PHE A 92 -6.45 -13.53 -1.47
CA PHE A 92 -7.33 -12.61 -0.76
C PHE A 92 -8.27 -11.86 -1.72
N VAL A 93 -7.73 -11.27 -2.79
CA VAL A 93 -8.52 -10.53 -3.79
C VAL A 93 -9.56 -11.43 -4.45
N SER A 94 -9.18 -12.67 -4.76
CA SER A 94 -10.11 -13.66 -5.34
C SER A 94 -11.25 -13.98 -4.36
N ALA A 95 -10.93 -14.19 -3.08
CA ALA A 95 -11.93 -14.43 -2.04
C ALA A 95 -12.87 -13.22 -1.87
N VAL A 96 -12.34 -11.99 -1.82
CA VAL A 96 -13.13 -10.76 -1.74
C VAL A 96 -14.12 -10.67 -2.90
N LYS A 97 -13.67 -10.95 -4.14
CA LYS A 97 -14.56 -10.93 -5.32
C LYS A 97 -15.65 -11.99 -5.25
N GLN A 98 -15.32 -13.23 -4.85
CA GLN A 98 -16.30 -14.31 -4.70
C GLN A 98 -17.36 -14.00 -3.64
N LEU A 99 -16.99 -13.22 -2.62
CA LEU A 99 -17.87 -12.75 -1.56
C LEU A 99 -18.67 -11.48 -1.95
N GLY A 100 -18.55 -11.00 -3.19
CA GLY A 100 -19.23 -9.79 -3.67
C GLY A 100 -18.61 -8.47 -3.17
N GLY A 101 -17.39 -8.52 -2.64
CA GLY A 101 -16.64 -7.34 -2.20
C GLY A 101 -15.92 -6.61 -3.34
N VAL A 102 -15.47 -5.40 -3.03
CA VAL A 102 -14.78 -4.50 -3.96
C VAL A 102 -13.30 -4.44 -3.58
N PRO A 103 -12.39 -5.07 -4.35
CA PRO A 103 -10.98 -5.17 -4.01
C PRO A 103 -10.24 -3.83 -4.18
N GLU A 104 -10.76 -2.90 -4.95
CA GLU A 104 -10.19 -1.58 -5.17
C GLU A 104 -11.31 -0.56 -5.36
N GLU A 105 -11.19 0.60 -4.69
CA GLU A 105 -12.16 1.67 -4.80
C GLU A 105 -11.49 3.04 -4.74
N LYS A 106 -11.62 3.81 -5.81
CA LYS A 106 -11.12 5.20 -5.87
C LYS A 106 -12.13 6.17 -5.22
N PRO A 107 -11.67 7.19 -4.48
CA PRO A 107 -10.27 7.48 -4.15
C PRO A 107 -9.80 6.76 -2.87
N SER A 108 -10.52 5.80 -2.30
CA SER A 108 -10.23 5.29 -0.96
C SER A 108 -8.99 4.41 -0.88
N TYR A 109 -8.93 3.30 -1.61
CA TYR A 109 -7.85 2.32 -1.51
C TYR A 109 -7.62 1.49 -2.77
N ASN A 110 -6.38 1.00 -2.95
CA ASN A 110 -6.06 -0.04 -3.92
C ASN A 110 -6.04 -1.45 -3.29
N SER A 111 -5.95 -2.49 -4.12
CA SER A 111 -6.04 -3.89 -3.66
C SER A 111 -4.94 -4.31 -2.69
N TYR A 112 -3.72 -3.77 -2.86
CA TYR A 112 -2.62 -4.00 -1.93
C TYR A 112 -2.88 -3.37 -0.57
N ALA A 113 -3.33 -2.11 -0.51
CA ALA A 113 -3.72 -1.47 0.74
C ALA A 113 -4.84 -2.23 1.47
N LEU A 114 -5.83 -2.72 0.72
CA LEU A 114 -6.89 -3.57 1.27
C LEU A 114 -6.34 -4.88 1.84
N CYS A 115 -5.54 -5.60 1.06
CA CYS A 115 -4.97 -6.89 1.48
C CYS A 115 -4.07 -6.75 2.72
N VAL A 116 -3.21 -5.72 2.77
CA VAL A 116 -2.36 -5.46 3.94
C VAL A 116 -3.20 -5.13 5.16
N THR A 117 -4.22 -4.28 5.01
CA THR A 117 -5.07 -3.89 6.14
C THR A 117 -5.92 -5.06 6.62
N ALA A 118 -6.40 -5.93 5.73
CA ALA A 118 -7.11 -7.14 6.13
C ALA A 118 -6.22 -8.13 6.89
N ASN A 119 -4.97 -8.30 6.45
CA ASN A 119 -4.00 -9.12 7.18
C ASN A 119 -3.61 -8.50 8.53
N MET A 120 -3.52 -7.18 8.62
CA MET A 120 -3.33 -6.48 9.91
C MET A 120 -4.50 -6.77 10.86
N ILE A 121 -5.74 -6.66 10.38
CA ILE A 121 -6.93 -6.98 11.19
C ILE A 121 -6.90 -8.44 11.65
N TYR A 122 -6.53 -9.39 10.78
CA TYR A 122 -6.36 -10.78 11.19
C TYR A 122 -5.26 -10.91 12.25
N SER A 123 -4.09 -10.31 12.00
CA SER A 123 -2.93 -10.36 12.88
C SER A 123 -3.20 -9.81 14.27
N ASP A 124 -4.08 -8.80 14.40
CA ASP A 124 -4.37 -8.11 15.65
C ASP A 124 -5.69 -8.56 16.32
N MET A 125 -6.59 -9.20 15.58
CA MET A 125 -7.99 -9.43 16.03
C MET A 125 -8.56 -10.81 15.69
N ALA A 126 -7.78 -11.76 15.15
CA ALA A 126 -8.30 -13.05 14.71
C ALA A 126 -9.03 -13.81 15.85
N TYR A 127 -8.51 -13.79 17.07
CA TYR A 127 -9.15 -14.46 18.21
C TYR A 127 -10.45 -13.79 18.61
N SER A 128 -10.48 -12.45 18.69
CA SER A 128 -11.72 -11.70 18.98
C SER A 128 -12.78 -11.93 17.89
N ILE A 129 -12.38 -11.99 16.61
CA ILE A 129 -13.29 -12.32 15.52
C ILE A 129 -13.82 -13.75 15.65
N ALA A 130 -12.98 -14.71 16.03
CA ALA A 130 -13.40 -16.09 16.24
C ALA A 130 -14.43 -16.20 17.38
N GLU A 131 -14.15 -15.53 18.51
CA GLU A 131 -15.04 -15.48 19.67
C GLU A 131 -16.41 -14.86 19.32
N ASP A 132 -16.43 -13.72 18.61
CA ASP A 132 -17.66 -13.08 18.13
C ASP A 132 -18.50 -14.00 17.23
N MET A 133 -17.86 -14.95 16.55
CA MET A 133 -18.49 -15.95 15.68
C MET A 133 -18.85 -17.26 16.40
N GLY A 134 -18.57 -17.37 17.71
CA GLY A 134 -18.85 -18.55 18.52
C GLY A 134 -17.81 -19.68 18.41
N TYR A 135 -16.62 -19.37 17.91
CA TYR A 135 -15.49 -20.30 17.80
C TYR A 135 -14.46 -20.04 18.90
N LYS A 136 -13.70 -21.06 19.30
CA LYS A 136 -12.68 -20.93 20.35
C LYS A 136 -11.35 -20.42 19.81
N THR A 137 -11.05 -20.73 18.56
CA THR A 137 -9.78 -20.37 17.92
C THR A 137 -9.99 -19.92 16.48
N PRO A 138 -9.10 -19.09 15.93
CA PRO A 138 -9.16 -18.67 14.52
C PRO A 138 -9.17 -19.84 13.53
N ALA A 139 -8.50 -20.95 13.86
CA ALA A 139 -8.39 -22.13 13.02
C ALA A 139 -9.73 -22.86 12.82
N GLU A 140 -10.69 -22.68 13.73
CA GLU A 140 -12.04 -23.26 13.62
C GLU A 140 -12.97 -22.44 12.72
N VAL A 141 -12.61 -21.18 12.44
CA VAL A 141 -13.42 -20.29 11.60
C VAL A 141 -13.23 -20.65 10.13
N PRO A 142 -14.31 -20.90 9.36
CA PRO A 142 -14.21 -21.07 7.91
C PRO A 142 -13.47 -19.90 7.27
N ASN A 143 -12.47 -20.19 6.44
CA ASN A 143 -11.55 -19.20 5.89
C ASN A 143 -12.30 -18.05 5.19
N GLU A 144 -13.39 -18.34 4.48
CA GLU A 144 -14.21 -17.34 3.79
C GLU A 144 -14.93 -16.41 4.78
N LYS A 145 -15.37 -16.91 5.94
CA LYS A 145 -16.00 -16.09 6.98
C LYS A 145 -14.98 -15.19 7.66
N MET A 146 -13.78 -15.71 7.94
CA MET A 146 -12.69 -14.92 8.50
C MET A 146 -12.24 -13.83 7.52
N ALA A 147 -12.05 -14.18 6.25
CA ALA A 147 -11.71 -13.25 5.17
C ALA A 147 -12.79 -12.16 5.02
N LEU A 148 -14.07 -12.51 5.05
CA LEU A 148 -15.18 -11.55 4.96
C LEU A 148 -15.19 -10.56 6.14
N SER A 149 -14.95 -11.05 7.37
CA SER A 149 -14.88 -10.18 8.55
C SER A 149 -13.71 -9.21 8.47
N CYS A 150 -12.52 -9.72 8.15
CA CYS A 150 -11.31 -8.91 8.00
C CYS A 150 -11.46 -7.89 6.86
N TYR A 151 -12.03 -8.30 5.73
CA TYR A 151 -12.35 -7.40 4.61
C TYR A 151 -13.27 -6.25 5.04
N LYS A 152 -14.40 -6.54 5.71
CA LYS A 152 -15.35 -5.50 6.14
C LYS A 152 -14.70 -4.50 7.09
N LYS A 153 -13.93 -4.98 8.06
CA LYS A 153 -13.20 -4.13 9.00
C LYS A 153 -12.11 -3.31 8.30
N ALA A 154 -11.34 -3.91 7.39
CA ALA A 154 -10.33 -3.21 6.61
C ALA A 154 -10.93 -2.08 5.77
N VAL A 155 -12.08 -2.30 5.13
CA VAL A 155 -12.81 -1.24 4.41
C VAL A 155 -13.21 -0.11 5.34
N SER A 156 -13.69 -0.40 6.55
CA SER A 156 -14.03 0.65 7.53
C SER A 156 -12.82 1.50 7.93
N TYR A 157 -11.63 0.89 8.08
CA TYR A 157 -10.39 1.61 8.33
C TYR A 157 -9.95 2.45 7.13
N LEU A 158 -9.97 1.88 5.93
CA LEU A 158 -9.49 2.53 4.71
C LEU A 158 -10.43 3.62 4.19
N LYS A 159 -11.70 3.56 4.58
CA LYS A 159 -12.72 4.59 4.30
C LYS A 159 -13.04 5.44 5.52
N ASP A 160 -12.14 5.48 6.51
CA ASP A 160 -12.29 6.32 7.69
C ASP A 160 -12.54 7.77 7.28
N LYS A 161 -13.71 8.29 7.65
CA LYS A 161 -14.15 9.65 7.30
C LYS A 161 -13.34 10.70 8.05
N ASP A 162 -12.84 10.37 9.23
CA ASP A 162 -12.01 11.27 10.04
C ASP A 162 -10.56 11.27 9.54
N LYS A 163 -10.20 10.35 8.64
CA LYS A 163 -8.87 10.20 8.02
C LYS A 163 -7.74 10.03 9.03
N ASN A 164 -8.06 9.48 10.21
CA ASN A 164 -7.08 9.20 11.25
C ASN A 164 -6.23 7.98 10.87
N PHE A 165 -6.85 6.98 10.25
CA PHE A 165 -6.13 5.87 9.67
C PHE A 165 -5.61 6.20 8.27
N GLN A 166 -4.30 6.00 8.07
CA GLN A 166 -3.65 6.05 6.76
C GLN A 166 -2.63 4.93 6.68
N VAL A 167 -2.79 4.03 5.70
CA VAL A 167 -2.02 2.78 5.61
C VAL A 167 -0.51 3.04 5.58
N ARG A 168 -0.07 4.03 4.79
CA ARG A 168 1.36 4.38 4.65
C ARG A 168 1.93 4.98 5.93
N ARG A 169 1.13 5.76 6.68
CA ARG A 169 1.53 6.33 7.97
C ARG A 169 1.66 5.23 9.02
N TYR A 170 0.69 4.32 9.06
CA TYR A 170 0.70 3.20 10.00
C TYR A 170 1.91 2.28 9.78
N PHE A 171 2.21 1.94 8.52
CA PHE A 171 3.28 1.02 8.16
C PHE A 171 4.62 1.69 7.80
N LYS A 172 4.83 2.97 8.16
CA LYS A 172 6.00 3.77 7.73
C LYS A 172 7.34 3.04 7.88
N LYS A 173 7.55 2.36 9.01
CA LYS A 173 8.80 1.65 9.35
C LYS A 173 8.96 0.28 8.68
N ARG A 174 7.93 -0.24 8.02
CA ARG A 174 7.88 -1.60 7.46
C ARG A 174 7.84 -1.63 5.93
N MET A 175 7.50 -0.50 5.28
CA MET A 175 7.34 -0.42 3.81
C MET A 175 8.66 -0.57 3.04
N TYR A 176 9.75 0.00 3.55
CA TYR A 176 11.01 0.13 2.79
C TYR A 176 12.10 -0.86 3.19
N GLY A 177 11.76 -1.89 3.97
CA GLY A 177 12.69 -2.95 4.31
C GLY A 177 13.96 -2.46 5.02
N GLU A 178 13.85 -1.44 5.88
CA GLU A 178 14.98 -1.02 6.72
C GLU A 178 15.50 -2.24 7.48
N GLN A 179 16.79 -2.55 7.29
CA GLN A 179 17.52 -3.44 8.18
C GLN A 179 17.27 -2.94 9.59
N ALA A 180 16.85 -3.84 10.49
CA ALA A 180 16.86 -3.57 11.91
C ALA A 180 18.19 -2.86 12.23
N ALA A 181 18.11 -1.65 12.76
CA ALA A 181 19.28 -0.94 13.23
C ALA A 181 20.08 -1.90 14.13
N MET A 182 21.31 -2.21 13.73
CA MET A 182 22.30 -2.82 14.62
C MET A 182 22.71 -1.79 15.67
#